data_AF-A0A2W4SFF5-F1
#
_entry.id   AF-A0A2W4SFF5-F1
#
_cell.length_a   1.000
_cell.length_b   1.000
_cell.length_c   1.000
_cell.angle_alpha   90.00
_cell.angle_beta   90.00
_cell.angle_gamma   90.00
#
_symmetry.space_group_name_H-M   'P 1'
#
loop_
_entity.id
_entity.type
_entity.pdbx_description
1 polymer ?
#
loop_
_entity_poly.entity_id
_entity_poly.type
_entity_poly.pdbx_seq_one_letter_code
_entity_poly.pdbx_strand_id
1 'polypeptide(L)'
;MQRFAAALSLCLFSTLLTANQQTSAPQVSAQHTHQSPAAKTGGFDQTLFYQSINFHVTSANVGSLNQLRIEPKGLKGDNKPIEKEIDGTVTGAEVADLNADGSPEVYVYATSAGSGSYGSLVAYAANKGKSLSEIHLPSLQDDAKAAKGYRGHDEFKIVENSLVRRFPVYRDKDTNAQPTGGTRQIKYKLKAGEAGWVLKPTRTDNF
;
A
#
# COMPACT_ATOMS: atom_id res chain seq x y z
N MET A 1 -39.15 45.92 39.63
CA MET A 1 -39.02 47.31 40.15
C MET A 1 -37.63 47.82 39.81
N GLN A 2 -37.56 49.02 39.23
CA GLN A 2 -36.37 49.84 38.96
C GLN A 2 -35.44 49.95 40.21
N ARG A 3 -34.13 50.19 40.10
CA ARG A 3 -33.44 51.49 39.87
C ARG A 3 -31.91 51.22 39.86
N PHE A 4 -31.12 51.68 38.88
CA PHE A 4 -30.51 53.02 38.62
C PHE A 4 -29.21 53.36 39.40
N ALA A 5 -28.34 54.09 38.68
CA ALA A 5 -27.10 54.83 39.05
C ALA A 5 -25.79 54.03 39.02
N ALA A 6 -24.85 54.18 38.09
CA ALA A 6 -24.17 55.35 37.48
C ALA A 6 -23.18 56.06 38.43
N ALA A 7 -21.88 55.92 38.17
CA ALA A 7 -20.86 56.92 38.47
C ALA A 7 -19.68 56.78 37.51
N LEU A 8 -19.46 57.85 36.77
CA LEU A 8 -18.40 58.13 35.81
C LEU A 8 -17.17 58.64 36.58
N SER A 9 -15.96 58.18 36.26
CA SER A 9 -14.76 58.96 36.53
C SER A 9 -13.70 58.68 35.47
N LEU A 10 -13.30 59.76 34.81
CA LEU A 10 -12.35 59.83 33.71
C LEU A 10 -11.11 60.56 34.24
N CYS A 11 -9.95 59.91 34.22
CA CYS A 11 -8.65 60.59 34.34
C CYS A 11 -7.74 60.12 33.20
N LEU A 12 -7.30 61.11 32.42
CA LEU A 12 -6.29 61.05 31.36
C LEU A 12 -4.85 61.10 31.93
N PHE A 13 -3.87 61.00 31.02
CA PHE A 13 -2.40 61.02 31.12
C PHE A 13 -1.76 59.61 31.17
N SER A 14 -0.73 59.25 30.42
CA SER A 14 0.16 59.94 29.47
C SER A 14 0.94 58.89 28.67
N THR A 15 1.30 59.20 27.43
CA THR A 15 2.16 58.40 26.53
C THR A 15 3.63 58.33 26.98
N LEU A 16 4.28 57.16 26.83
CA LEU A 16 5.65 57.01 26.26
C LEU A 16 6.11 55.53 26.18
N LEU A 17 6.28 55.07 24.93
CA LEU A 17 7.35 54.26 24.32
C LEU A 17 7.99 53.02 25.00
N THR A 18 8.02 51.92 24.21
CA THR A 18 8.97 50.77 24.18
C THR A 18 8.99 49.82 25.40
N ALA A 19 9.07 48.50 25.30
CA ALA A 19 9.60 47.61 24.27
C ALA A 19 8.80 46.30 24.21
N ASN A 20 8.72 45.77 22.99
CA ASN A 20 8.13 44.49 22.61
C ASN A 20 9.09 43.34 22.99
N GLN A 21 8.66 42.40 23.86
CA GLN A 21 9.25 41.06 23.93
C GLN A 21 8.14 40.04 24.18
N GLN A 22 7.47 39.68 23.10
CA GLN A 22 6.75 38.42 23.00
C GLN A 22 7.79 37.32 22.84
N THR A 23 7.95 36.47 23.85
CA THR A 23 8.75 35.25 23.79
C THR A 23 8.11 34.28 22.79
N SER A 24 8.57 34.35 21.54
CA SER A 24 8.29 33.36 20.50
C SER A 24 9.16 32.13 20.75
N ALA A 25 8.50 31.03 21.15
CA ALA A 25 9.09 29.70 21.09
C ALA A 25 9.53 29.39 19.64
N PRO A 26 10.65 28.67 19.44
CA PRO A 26 11.10 28.33 18.10
C PRO A 26 10.09 27.39 17.43
N GLN A 27 9.39 27.91 16.41
CA GLN A 27 8.62 27.13 15.45
C GLN A 27 9.62 26.35 14.59
N VAL A 28 9.92 25.11 14.98
CA VAL A 28 10.62 24.16 14.12
C VAL A 28 9.68 23.83 12.96
N SER A 29 10.04 24.33 11.78
CA SER A 29 9.44 23.97 10.50
C SER A 29 9.60 22.47 10.28
N ALA A 30 8.54 21.70 10.56
CA ALA A 30 8.47 20.30 10.19
C ALA A 30 8.28 20.22 8.67
N GLN A 31 9.39 20.16 7.94
CA GLN A 31 9.41 19.69 6.57
C GLN A 31 8.89 18.25 6.56
N HIS A 32 7.64 18.06 6.13
CA HIS A 32 7.15 16.75 5.72
C HIS A 32 7.88 16.35 4.43
N THR A 33 9.04 15.73 4.59
CA THR A 33 9.68 14.98 3.52
C THR A 33 8.92 13.66 3.37
N HIS A 34 8.14 13.54 2.30
CA HIS A 34 7.67 12.23 1.84
C HIS A 34 8.90 11.49 1.28
N GLN A 35 9.67 10.89 2.19
CA GLN A 35 10.69 9.92 1.82
C GLN A 35 9.96 8.67 1.35
N SER A 36 10.13 8.34 0.07
CA SER A 36 9.89 6.99 -0.46
C SER A 36 10.61 6.01 0.47
N PRO A 37 9.99 4.89 0.91
CA PRO A 37 10.63 3.99 1.85
C PRO A 37 11.94 3.49 1.22
N ALA A 38 13.06 3.86 1.83
CA ALA A 38 14.35 3.25 1.55
C ALA A 38 14.16 1.74 1.64
N ALA A 39 14.62 1.01 0.61
CA ALA A 39 14.66 -0.44 0.62
C ALA A 39 15.27 -0.88 1.97
N LYS A 40 14.50 -1.61 2.77
CA LYS A 40 15.02 -2.20 4.01
C LYS A 40 16.26 -2.99 3.63
N THR A 41 17.41 -2.59 4.16
CA THR A 41 18.67 -3.31 4.01
C THR A 41 18.60 -4.60 4.82
N GLY A 42 17.99 -5.62 4.22
CA GLY A 42 17.79 -6.95 4.78
C GLY A 42 16.87 -7.78 3.90
N GLY A 43 17.04 -9.10 3.95
CA GLY A 43 16.12 -10.02 3.29
C GLY A 43 14.69 -9.89 3.80
N PHE A 44 13.74 -10.34 3.01
CA PHE A 44 12.37 -10.56 3.43
C PHE A 44 12.25 -11.96 4.04
N ASP A 45 11.70 -12.05 5.25
CA ASP A 45 11.38 -13.29 5.92
C ASP A 45 10.12 -13.07 6.78
N GLN A 46 9.02 -13.73 6.41
CA GLN A 46 7.77 -13.63 7.12
C GLN A 46 7.03 -14.97 7.10
N THR A 47 6.51 -15.41 8.24
CA THR A 47 5.57 -16.53 8.28
C THR A 47 4.15 -16.00 8.52
N LEU A 48 3.24 -16.35 7.63
CA LEU A 48 1.82 -15.99 7.65
C LEU A 48 0.99 -17.19 8.09
N PHE A 49 0.02 -16.98 8.99
CA PHE A 49 -0.80 -18.05 9.55
C PHE A 49 -2.27 -17.83 9.23
N TYR A 50 -2.95 -18.91 8.84
CA TYR A 50 -4.40 -18.98 8.72
C TYR A 50 -4.89 -20.35 9.20
N GLN A 51 -5.51 -20.36 10.38
CA GLN A 51 -5.91 -21.59 11.07
C GLN A 51 -4.71 -22.57 11.20
N SER A 52 -4.81 -23.77 10.62
CA SER A 52 -3.75 -24.78 10.63
C SER A 52 -2.76 -24.68 9.48
N ILE A 53 -2.97 -23.76 8.53
CA ILE A 53 -2.10 -23.57 7.36
C ILE A 53 -1.20 -22.36 7.63
N ASN A 54 0.07 -22.47 7.26
CA ASN A 54 0.98 -21.33 7.26
C ASN A 54 1.83 -21.28 5.98
N PHE A 55 2.30 -20.08 5.66
CA PHE A 55 3.17 -19.80 4.53
C PHE A 55 4.41 -19.10 5.02
N HIS A 56 5.58 -19.72 4.87
CA HIS A 56 6.86 -19.08 5.10
C HIS A 56 7.35 -18.46 3.79
N VAL A 57 7.36 -17.13 3.74
CA VAL A 57 7.71 -16.32 2.58
C VAL A 57 9.09 -15.74 2.80
N THR A 58 10.03 -16.07 1.91
CA THR A 58 11.41 -15.60 1.98
C THR A 58 11.91 -15.05 0.66
N SER A 59 12.75 -14.03 0.74
CA SER A 59 13.57 -13.56 -0.38
C SER A 59 14.81 -12.85 0.15
N ALA A 60 15.95 -13.02 -0.51
CA ALA A 60 17.17 -12.32 -0.11
C ALA A 60 17.03 -10.79 -0.25
N ASN A 61 16.14 -10.31 -1.14
CA ASN A 61 15.97 -8.89 -1.48
C ASN A 61 17.30 -8.20 -1.84
N VAL A 62 18.17 -8.90 -2.58
CA VAL A 62 19.46 -8.39 -3.05
C VAL A 62 19.40 -8.17 -4.55
N GLY A 63 19.72 -6.96 -5.00
CA GLY A 63 19.74 -6.62 -6.43
C GLY A 63 18.35 -6.43 -7.05
N SER A 64 18.32 -6.36 -8.38
CA SER A 64 17.10 -6.08 -9.16
C SER A 64 16.33 -7.33 -9.59
N LEU A 65 16.92 -8.52 -9.48
CA LEU A 65 16.24 -9.79 -9.68
C LEU A 65 16.44 -10.62 -8.43
N ASN A 66 15.35 -11.18 -7.90
CA ASN A 66 15.39 -11.96 -6.68
C ASN A 66 14.67 -13.28 -6.84
N GLN A 67 15.12 -14.26 -6.06
CA GLN A 67 14.39 -15.50 -5.86
C GLN A 67 13.40 -15.31 -4.71
N LEU A 68 12.11 -15.47 -5.00
CA LEU A 68 11.05 -15.61 -4.01
C LEU A 68 10.84 -17.10 -3.73
N ARG A 69 10.73 -17.44 -2.45
CA ARG A 69 10.30 -18.76 -1.98
C ARG A 69 9.07 -18.65 -1.09
N ILE A 70 8.05 -19.45 -1.38
CA ILE A 70 6.83 -19.59 -0.56
C ILE A 70 6.74 -21.05 -0.14
N GLU A 71 6.96 -21.34 1.13
CA GLU A 71 6.89 -22.69 1.70
C GLU A 71 5.59 -22.85 2.50
N PRO A 72 4.58 -23.55 1.95
CA PRO A 72 3.37 -23.86 2.69
C PRO A 72 3.60 -24.99 3.69
N LYS A 73 2.88 -24.94 4.82
CA LYS A 73 2.76 -26.04 5.78
C LYS A 73 1.31 -26.19 6.22
N GLY A 74 0.91 -27.42 6.50
CA GLY A 74 -0.45 -27.75 6.97
C GLY A 74 -1.46 -27.98 5.84
N LEU A 75 -1.05 -27.96 4.57
CA LEU A 75 -1.88 -28.43 3.46
C LEU A 75 -2.04 -29.96 3.56
N LYS A 76 -3.24 -30.47 3.28
CA LYS A 76 -3.53 -31.91 3.36
C LYS A 76 -2.92 -32.72 2.21
N GLY A 77 -2.49 -32.05 1.14
CA GLY A 77 -1.90 -32.66 -0.04
C GLY A 77 -0.46 -32.22 -0.22
N ASP A 78 -0.24 -31.29 -1.14
CA ASP A 78 1.10 -30.85 -1.52
C ASP A 78 1.56 -29.66 -0.66
N ASN A 79 2.70 -29.82 0.01
CA ASN A 79 3.37 -28.77 0.77
C ASN A 79 4.72 -28.37 0.14
N LYS A 80 4.94 -28.71 -1.14
CA LYS A 80 6.18 -28.35 -1.83
C LYS A 80 6.34 -26.82 -1.84
N PRO A 81 7.55 -26.33 -1.54
CA PRO A 81 7.87 -24.93 -1.72
C PRO A 81 7.70 -24.50 -3.18
N ILE A 82 7.20 -23.29 -3.36
CA ILE A 82 7.16 -22.61 -4.66
C ILE A 82 8.37 -21.69 -4.72
N GLU A 83 9.11 -21.77 -5.82
CA GLU A 83 10.22 -20.89 -6.14
C GLU A 83 9.88 -20.10 -7.39
N LYS A 84 9.92 -18.77 -7.30
CA LYS A 84 9.63 -17.85 -8.41
C LYS A 84 10.68 -16.76 -8.49
N GLU A 85 11.27 -16.56 -9.66
CA GLU A 85 12.06 -15.35 -9.91
C GLU A 85 11.12 -14.13 -9.98
N ILE A 86 11.50 -13.05 -9.31
CA ILE A 86 10.76 -11.79 -9.29
C ILE A 86 11.66 -10.63 -9.73
N ASP A 87 11.06 -9.66 -10.43
CA ASP A 87 11.68 -8.36 -10.70
C ASP A 87 11.52 -7.45 -9.48
N GLY A 88 12.65 -7.08 -8.88
CA GLY A 88 12.73 -6.24 -7.71
C GLY A 88 12.81 -7.00 -6.39
N THR A 89 12.26 -6.39 -5.34
CA THR A 89 12.34 -6.90 -3.96
C THR A 89 10.94 -7.11 -3.39
N VAL A 90 10.80 -8.11 -2.51
CA VAL A 90 9.56 -8.33 -1.77
C VAL A 90 9.38 -7.21 -0.74
N THR A 91 8.27 -6.50 -0.83
CA THR A 91 7.94 -5.36 0.03
C THR A 91 6.89 -5.68 1.08
N GLY A 92 6.15 -6.78 0.91
CA GLY A 92 5.16 -7.25 1.87
C GLY A 92 4.55 -8.59 1.49
N ALA A 93 3.92 -9.25 2.44
CA ALA A 93 3.09 -10.42 2.20
C ALA A 93 1.90 -10.43 3.16
N GLU A 94 0.74 -10.88 2.67
CA GLU A 94 -0.50 -11.00 3.43
C GLU A 94 -1.17 -12.35 3.16
N VAL A 95 -1.94 -12.84 4.13
CA VAL A 95 -2.80 -14.02 3.99
C VAL A 95 -4.25 -13.59 4.21
N ALA A 96 -5.16 -14.07 3.36
CA ALA A 96 -6.58 -13.78 3.47
C ALA A 96 -7.42 -14.92 2.89
N ASP A 97 -8.75 -14.75 2.91
CA ASP A 97 -9.73 -15.61 2.26
C ASP A 97 -10.70 -14.68 1.51
N LEU A 98 -10.24 -14.16 0.37
CA LEU A 98 -10.93 -13.09 -0.36
C LEU A 98 -12.25 -13.56 -0.97
N ASN A 99 -12.38 -14.86 -1.27
CA ASN A 99 -13.59 -15.45 -1.80
C ASN A 99 -14.53 -16.03 -0.71
N ALA A 100 -14.10 -16.03 0.55
CA ALA A 100 -14.83 -16.54 1.71
C ALA A 100 -15.18 -18.04 1.60
N ASP A 101 -14.30 -18.84 1.00
CA ASP A 101 -14.50 -20.29 0.85
C ASP A 101 -13.94 -21.14 2.01
N GLY A 102 -13.32 -20.47 2.99
CA GLY A 102 -12.70 -21.09 4.17
C GLY A 102 -11.25 -21.53 3.94
N SER A 103 -10.72 -21.40 2.73
CA SER A 103 -9.33 -21.73 2.40
C SER A 103 -8.50 -20.47 2.18
N PRO A 104 -7.28 -20.40 2.70
CA PRO A 104 -6.48 -19.18 2.59
C PRO A 104 -5.85 -19.02 1.20
N GLU A 105 -5.65 -17.77 0.83
CA GLU A 105 -4.73 -17.33 -0.20
C GLU A 105 -3.56 -16.56 0.41
N VAL A 106 -2.38 -16.69 -0.20
CA VAL A 106 -1.19 -15.88 0.10
C VAL A 106 -0.95 -14.90 -1.03
N TYR A 107 -0.67 -13.65 -0.66
CA TYR A 107 -0.40 -12.53 -1.57
C TYR A 107 0.96 -11.94 -1.22
N VAL A 108 1.92 -12.00 -2.15
CA VAL A 108 3.27 -11.46 -1.99
C VAL A 108 3.46 -10.28 -2.94
N TYR A 109 3.82 -9.13 -2.38
CA TYR A 109 4.02 -7.88 -3.11
C TYR A 109 5.49 -7.68 -3.38
N ALA A 110 5.82 -7.33 -4.62
CA ALA A 110 7.18 -6.97 -5.00
C ALA A 110 7.20 -5.62 -5.72
N THR A 111 8.31 -4.90 -5.59
CA THR A 111 8.52 -3.59 -6.20
C THR A 111 9.82 -3.60 -7.00
N SER A 112 9.74 -3.27 -8.30
CA SER A 112 10.89 -3.26 -9.19
C SER A 112 11.90 -2.17 -8.85
N ALA A 113 13.17 -2.39 -9.18
CA ALA A 113 14.27 -1.47 -8.86
C ALA A 113 14.33 -0.23 -9.78
N GLY A 114 13.51 -0.19 -10.84
CA GLY A 114 13.47 0.93 -11.78
C GLY A 114 12.87 2.20 -11.18
N SER A 115 13.06 3.34 -11.85
CA SER A 115 12.56 4.64 -11.38
C SER A 115 11.04 4.70 -11.27
N GLY A 116 10.32 3.88 -12.02
CA GLY A 116 8.87 3.74 -11.91
C GLY A 116 8.43 2.88 -10.73
N SER A 117 9.32 2.16 -10.03
CA SER A 117 9.00 1.32 -8.87
C SER A 117 7.70 0.52 -9.06
N TYR A 118 7.61 -0.18 -10.19
CA TYR A 118 6.41 -0.90 -10.59
C TYR A 118 6.14 -2.02 -9.59
N GLY A 119 4.92 -2.08 -9.09
CA GLY A 119 4.53 -3.18 -8.22
C GLY A 119 4.07 -4.39 -9.03
N SER A 120 4.40 -5.56 -8.51
CA SER A 120 3.92 -6.84 -8.99
C SER A 120 3.37 -7.69 -7.84
N LEU A 121 2.60 -8.72 -8.22
CA LEU A 121 1.95 -9.64 -7.29
C LEU A 121 2.34 -11.07 -7.65
N VAL A 122 2.81 -11.82 -6.68
CA VAL A 122 2.86 -13.29 -6.73
C VAL A 122 1.86 -13.82 -5.71
N ALA A 123 0.88 -14.58 -6.15
CA ALA A 123 -0.21 -15.01 -5.28
C ALA A 123 -0.68 -16.43 -5.59
N TYR A 124 -1.10 -17.14 -4.53
CA TYR A 124 -1.54 -18.53 -4.60
C TYR A 124 -2.73 -18.77 -3.68
N ALA A 125 -3.71 -19.53 -4.15
CA ALA A 125 -4.86 -19.98 -3.36
C ALA A 125 -4.68 -21.44 -2.91
N ALA A 126 -4.95 -21.74 -1.65
CA ALA A 126 -4.95 -23.10 -1.13
C ALA A 126 -6.28 -23.80 -1.42
N ASN A 127 -6.41 -24.48 -2.56
CA ASN A 127 -7.65 -25.11 -2.99
C ASN A 127 -8.14 -26.14 -1.95
N LYS A 128 -9.21 -25.78 -1.22
CA LYS A 128 -9.79 -26.61 -0.16
C LYS A 128 -8.76 -27.06 0.89
N GLY A 129 -7.71 -26.25 1.09
CA GLY A 129 -6.59 -26.56 1.98
C GLY A 129 -5.74 -27.78 1.58
N LYS A 130 -5.71 -28.15 0.28
CA LYS A 130 -5.00 -29.36 -0.21
C LYS A 130 -3.78 -29.06 -1.07
N SER A 131 -3.88 -28.10 -1.99
CA SER A 131 -2.84 -27.77 -2.97
C SER A 131 -2.90 -26.31 -3.33
N LEU A 132 -1.81 -25.76 -3.87
CA LEU A 132 -1.75 -24.37 -4.31
C LEU A 132 -2.03 -24.24 -5.81
N SER A 133 -2.83 -23.23 -6.18
CA SER A 133 -2.98 -22.76 -7.56
C SER A 133 -2.66 -21.28 -7.64
N GLU A 134 -1.99 -20.87 -8.70
CA GLU A 134 -1.63 -19.47 -8.94
C GLU A 134 -2.90 -18.61 -9.06
N ILE A 135 -2.84 -17.42 -8.50
CA ILE A 135 -3.85 -16.37 -8.66
C ILE A 135 -3.30 -15.37 -9.65
N HIS A 136 -3.92 -15.31 -10.82
CA HIS A 136 -3.52 -14.38 -11.86
C HIS A 136 -4.07 -12.98 -11.57
N LEU A 137 -3.19 -11.97 -11.56
CA LEU A 137 -3.54 -10.57 -11.66
C LEU A 137 -3.29 -10.11 -13.11
N PRO A 138 -4.33 -9.81 -13.90
CA PRO A 138 -4.15 -9.29 -15.26
C PRO A 138 -3.34 -8.00 -15.27
N SER A 139 -2.69 -7.73 -16.40
CA SER A 139 -1.93 -6.49 -16.56
C SER A 139 -2.90 -5.30 -16.47
N LEU A 140 -2.50 -4.26 -15.74
CA LEU A 140 -3.29 -3.02 -15.71
C LEU A 140 -3.43 -2.40 -17.10
N GLN A 141 -2.44 -2.62 -17.97
CA GLN A 141 -2.43 -2.09 -19.33
C GLN A 141 -3.53 -2.69 -20.23
N ASP A 142 -4.10 -3.83 -19.84
CA ASP A 142 -5.21 -4.46 -20.56
C ASP A 142 -6.52 -3.66 -20.41
N ASP A 143 -6.60 -2.74 -19.42
CA ASP A 143 -7.66 -1.76 -19.26
C ASP A 143 -7.13 -0.35 -19.53
N ALA A 144 -7.25 0.11 -20.77
CA ALA A 144 -6.78 1.42 -21.20
C ALA A 144 -7.34 2.60 -20.38
N LYS A 145 -8.55 2.46 -19.81
CA LYS A 145 -9.16 3.51 -18.98
C LYS A 145 -8.52 3.51 -17.59
N ALA A 146 -8.37 2.35 -16.96
CA ALA A 146 -7.74 2.22 -15.65
C ALA A 146 -6.23 2.53 -15.69
N ALA A 147 -5.57 2.27 -16.81
CA ALA A 147 -4.15 2.55 -17.04
C ALA A 147 -3.84 4.02 -17.37
N LYS A 148 -4.83 4.87 -17.63
CA LYS A 148 -4.57 6.25 -18.08
C LYS A 148 -3.75 7.06 -17.06
N GLY A 149 -2.54 7.46 -17.44
CA GLY A 149 -1.62 8.21 -16.55
C GLY A 149 -0.88 7.34 -15.55
N TYR A 150 -0.92 6.01 -15.69
CA TYR A 150 -0.17 5.07 -14.86
C TYR A 150 1.32 5.05 -15.26
N ARG A 151 2.22 5.10 -14.26
CA ARG A 151 3.68 5.00 -14.45
C ARG A 151 4.38 4.22 -13.31
N GLY A 152 3.69 3.28 -12.70
CA GLY A 152 4.18 2.50 -11.55
C GLY A 152 3.90 3.16 -10.21
N HIS A 153 4.81 2.98 -9.24
CA HIS A 153 4.68 3.36 -7.84
C HIS A 153 3.47 2.74 -7.17
N ASP A 154 3.25 1.46 -7.49
CA ASP A 154 2.12 0.73 -6.97
C ASP A 154 2.31 0.36 -5.49
N GLU A 155 1.24 0.53 -4.73
CA GLU A 155 1.07 -0.05 -3.42
C GLU A 155 -0.05 -1.08 -3.47
N PHE A 156 0.23 -2.30 -3.00
CA PHE A 156 -0.77 -3.35 -2.83
C PHE A 156 -1.11 -3.55 -1.36
N LYS A 157 -2.38 -3.84 -1.09
CA LYS A 157 -2.84 -4.18 0.27
C LYS A 157 -4.14 -4.98 0.25
N ILE A 158 -4.36 -5.80 1.26
CA ILE A 158 -5.69 -6.39 1.50
C ILE A 158 -6.54 -5.45 2.35
N VAL A 159 -7.72 -5.11 1.84
CA VAL A 159 -8.70 -4.25 2.52
C VAL A 159 -10.10 -4.83 2.26
N GLU A 160 -10.87 -5.10 3.32
CA GLU A 160 -12.29 -5.50 3.22
C GLU A 160 -12.53 -6.66 2.23
N ASN A 161 -11.81 -7.78 2.42
CA ASN A 161 -11.91 -8.97 1.55
C ASN A 161 -11.62 -8.68 0.06
N SER A 162 -10.77 -7.68 -0.20
CA SER A 162 -10.34 -7.31 -1.55
C SER A 162 -8.85 -7.01 -1.57
N LEU A 163 -8.20 -7.38 -2.67
CA LEU A 163 -6.90 -6.80 -2.99
C LEU A 163 -7.14 -5.37 -3.50
N VAL A 164 -6.36 -4.43 -3.00
CA VAL A 164 -6.34 -3.04 -3.42
C VAL A 164 -4.99 -2.74 -4.05
N ARG A 165 -5.01 -2.07 -5.20
CA ARG A 165 -3.83 -1.48 -5.86
C ARG A 165 -4.00 0.04 -5.86
N ARG A 166 -3.01 0.77 -5.36
CA ARG A 166 -2.96 2.23 -5.38
C ARG A 166 -1.74 2.71 -6.14
N PHE A 167 -1.87 3.78 -6.90
CA PHE A 167 -0.74 4.42 -7.57
C PHE A 167 -1.02 5.90 -7.88
N PRO A 168 0.01 6.76 -7.97
CA PRO A 168 -0.13 8.13 -8.43
C PRO A 168 -0.52 8.20 -9.91
N VAL A 169 -1.33 9.21 -10.26
CA VAL A 169 -1.71 9.49 -11.65
C VAL A 169 -0.89 10.64 -12.20
N TYR A 170 -0.29 10.44 -13.37
CA TYR A 170 0.54 11.42 -14.06
C TYR A 170 -0.25 12.11 -15.19
N ARG A 171 -0.03 13.41 -15.33
CA ARG A 171 -0.44 14.24 -16.47
C ARG A 171 0.72 14.40 -17.47
N ASP A 172 0.42 14.92 -18.67
CA ASP A 172 1.37 14.96 -19.79
C ASP A 172 2.70 15.67 -19.50
N LYS A 173 2.71 16.65 -18.58
CA LYS A 173 3.90 17.42 -18.19
C LYS A 173 4.53 16.98 -16.87
N ASP A 174 3.98 15.97 -16.22
CA ASP A 174 4.50 15.50 -14.94
C ASP A 174 5.81 14.74 -15.15
N THR A 175 6.80 15.06 -14.30
CA THR A 175 8.02 14.26 -14.18
C THR A 175 7.73 13.03 -13.31
N ASN A 176 8.60 12.01 -13.38
CA ASN A 176 8.43 10.80 -12.57
C ASN A 176 8.36 11.08 -11.06
N ALA A 177 9.06 12.12 -10.59
CA ALA A 177 9.11 12.50 -9.17
C ALA A 177 7.95 13.41 -8.73
N GLN A 178 7.15 13.94 -9.65
CA GLN A 178 6.12 14.94 -9.34
C GLN A 178 4.82 14.68 -10.10
N PRO A 179 4.08 13.63 -9.72
CA PRO A 179 2.72 13.41 -10.22
C PRO A 179 1.75 14.48 -9.68
N THR A 180 0.87 14.98 -10.53
CA THR A 180 -0.13 16.03 -10.20
C THR A 180 -1.57 15.58 -10.40
N GLY A 181 -1.80 14.35 -10.86
CA GLY A 181 -3.13 13.80 -11.16
C GLY A 181 -3.85 13.15 -9.97
N GLY A 182 -3.29 13.24 -8.76
CA GLY A 182 -3.84 12.60 -7.56
C GLY A 182 -3.46 11.12 -7.46
N THR A 183 -4.28 10.34 -6.75
CA THR A 183 -4.06 8.89 -6.56
C THR A 183 -5.22 8.10 -7.14
N ARG A 184 -4.92 7.06 -7.90
CA ARG A 184 -5.91 6.08 -8.33
C ARG A 184 -5.84 4.86 -7.43
N GLN A 185 -7.01 4.32 -7.11
CA GLN A 185 -7.17 3.07 -6.40
C GLN A 185 -8.03 2.11 -7.21
N ILE A 186 -7.62 0.85 -7.30
CA ILE A 186 -8.40 -0.22 -7.93
C ILE A 186 -8.64 -1.32 -6.89
N LYS A 187 -9.90 -1.69 -6.68
CA LYS A 187 -10.29 -2.83 -5.85
C LYS A 187 -10.53 -4.05 -6.72
N TYR A 188 -9.95 -5.18 -6.36
CA TYR A 188 -10.10 -6.46 -7.03
C TYR A 188 -10.86 -7.46 -6.15
N LYS A 189 -11.60 -8.36 -6.80
CA LYS A 189 -12.19 -9.55 -6.15
C LYS A 189 -11.64 -10.80 -6.81
N LEU A 190 -11.38 -11.81 -5.98
CA LEU A 190 -10.99 -13.13 -6.44
C LEU A 190 -12.19 -13.81 -7.11
N LYS A 191 -11.96 -14.41 -8.28
CA LYS A 191 -12.96 -15.15 -9.06
C LYS A 191 -12.30 -16.39 -9.67
N ALA A 192 -13.11 -17.41 -9.94
CA ALA A 192 -12.66 -18.54 -10.75
C ALA A 192 -12.29 -18.07 -12.16
N GLY A 193 -11.15 -18.54 -12.65
CA GLY A 193 -10.68 -18.42 -14.04
C GLY A 193 -10.66 -19.79 -14.72
N GLU A 194 -10.18 -19.85 -15.96
CA GLU A 194 -10.17 -21.10 -16.75
C GLU A 194 -9.22 -22.16 -16.18
N ALA A 195 -8.05 -21.73 -15.66
CA ALA A 195 -7.00 -22.62 -15.15
C ALA A 195 -6.66 -22.41 -13.67
N GLY A 196 -7.52 -21.71 -12.92
CA GLY A 196 -7.25 -21.39 -11.52
C GLY A 196 -8.06 -20.18 -11.07
N TRP A 197 -7.37 -19.20 -10.48
CA TRP A 197 -8.00 -18.02 -9.90
C TRP A 197 -7.55 -16.75 -10.60
N VAL A 198 -8.44 -15.78 -10.71
CA VAL A 198 -8.16 -14.48 -11.31
C VAL A 198 -8.70 -13.35 -10.43
N LEU A 199 -7.89 -12.31 -10.24
CA LEU A 199 -8.29 -11.07 -9.59
C LEU A 199 -8.95 -10.17 -10.64
N LYS A 200 -10.26 -9.96 -10.51
CA LYS A 200 -11.02 -9.09 -11.43
C LYS A 200 -11.23 -7.71 -10.81
N PRO A 201 -10.95 -6.62 -11.54
CA PRO A 201 -11.24 -5.27 -11.05
C PRO A 201 -12.76 -5.13 -10.86
N THR A 202 -13.15 -4.51 -9.76
CA THR A 202 -14.56 -4.30 -9.41
C THR A 202 -14.90 -2.84 -9.18
N ARG A 203 -13.92 -2.03 -8.80
CA ARG A 203 -14.10 -0.60 -8.54
C ARG A 203 -12.79 0.15 -8.78
N THR A 204 -12.90 1.31 -9.39
CA THR A 204 -11.80 2.26 -9.58
C THR A 204 -12.21 3.62 -9.03
N ASP A 205 -11.43 4.14 -8.09
CA ASP A 205 -11.63 5.45 -7.49
C ASP A 205 -10.42 6.35 -7.81
N ASN A 206 -10.65 7.66 -7.97
CA ASN A 206 -9.59 8.66 -8.04
C ASN A 206 -9.79 9.66 -6.89
N PHE A 207 -8.69 10.02 -6.24
CA PHE A 207 -8.64 10.96 -5.12
C PHE A 207 -7.72 12.13 -5.46
#